data_AF-A0A9X0A4Y0-F1
#
_entry.id   AF-A0A9X0A4Y0-F1
#
_cell.length_a   1.000
_cell.length_b   1.000
_cell.length_c   1.000
_cell.angle_alpha   90.00
_cell.angle_beta   90.00
_cell.angle_gamma   90.00
#
_symmetry.space_group_name_H-M   'P 1'
#
loop_
_entity.id
_entity.type
_entity.pdbx_description
1 polymer ?
#
loop_
_entity_poly.entity_id
_entity_poly.type
_entity_poly.pdbx_seq_one_letter_code
_entity_poly.pdbx_strand_id
1 'polypeptide(L)'
;MEKVVITHQELTGVRLADIDHQPPKIKCPDDVKSNTEPNKPTRRVAWNRPVATDNTGNAPTIDTYPPWIVSPHVFRIGSTRIFYTATDQNGNAQSCAFTVTITDDEPPTLTCPKDIEVKKTTAGPTVTVHWRSPIYEDNSGEAVTLFTESIKGSGFRVGQHRIKYEAADRSGNKAFCIFTITVSAPTCRQYAPPVNGLLACVQSDILSSKVCTPQCNLNTDFSRIPSNMYICQSTGEWYPLDSRPTVSRELPWPDCTDVVKPGSPKKGTSWQSLAGDCSDPAVQIQAKQNLLQGVTSVFWDMGLLTRDVKIACGKTAAKKVIRGQISRRRRSVRRGN
;
A
#
# COMPACT_ATOMS: atom_id res chain seq x y z
N MET A 1 -108.89 25.73 -64.03
CA MET A 1 -108.18 24.83 -63.11
C MET A 1 -107.29 23.95 -63.94
N GLU A 2 -106.00 24.22 -63.98
CA GLU A 2 -104.97 23.19 -64.24
C GLU A 2 -103.65 23.77 -63.77
N LYS A 3 -103.09 23.19 -62.70
CA LYS A 3 -101.83 23.61 -62.10
C LYS A 3 -100.71 22.98 -62.91
N VAL A 4 -99.92 23.79 -63.60
CA VAL A 4 -98.64 23.40 -64.19
C VAL A 4 -97.65 23.22 -63.04
N VAL A 5 -97.27 21.97 -62.78
CA VAL A 5 -96.22 21.62 -61.81
C VAL A 5 -94.88 21.74 -62.52
N ILE A 6 -94.08 22.74 -62.13
CA ILE A 6 -92.70 22.89 -62.57
C ILE A 6 -91.86 21.88 -61.78
N THR A 7 -91.23 20.95 -62.50
CA THR A 7 -90.21 20.05 -61.95
C THR A 7 -88.95 20.84 -61.63
N HIS A 8 -88.62 20.98 -60.34
CA HIS A 8 -87.31 21.45 -59.92
C HIS A 8 -86.30 20.29 -59.99
N GLN A 9 -85.21 20.56 -60.71
CA GLN A 9 -84.02 19.73 -60.89
C GLN A 9 -83.47 19.18 -59.57
N GLU A 10 -82.90 17.97 -59.68
CA GLU A 10 -82.02 17.33 -58.73
C GLU A 10 -80.92 18.29 -58.24
N LEU A 11 -80.97 18.65 -56.96
CA LEU A 11 -79.82 19.14 -56.21
C LEU A 11 -79.35 18.00 -55.32
N THR A 12 -78.36 17.28 -55.85
CA THR A 12 -77.35 16.45 -55.20
C THR A 12 -77.40 16.44 -53.67
N GLY A 13 -78.02 15.39 -53.11
CA GLY A 13 -77.81 15.00 -51.73
C GLY A 13 -76.39 14.43 -51.58
N VAL A 14 -75.44 15.27 -51.18
CA VAL A 14 -74.22 14.77 -50.53
C VAL A 14 -74.65 14.26 -49.16
N ARG A 15 -74.63 12.93 -48.99
CA ARG A 15 -74.90 12.27 -47.70
C ARG A 15 -73.87 12.73 -46.67
N LEU A 16 -74.34 13.34 -45.58
CA LEU A 16 -73.62 13.61 -44.33
C LEU A 16 -73.32 12.31 -43.54
N ALA A 17 -73.00 11.20 -44.19
CA ALA A 17 -72.97 9.87 -43.56
C ALA A 17 -71.60 9.16 -43.54
N ASP A 18 -70.54 9.73 -44.12
CA ASP A 18 -69.25 9.03 -44.27
C ASP A 18 -68.06 9.78 -43.62
N ILE A 19 -68.29 10.56 -42.56
CA ILE A 19 -67.20 11.12 -41.75
C ILE A 19 -66.98 10.22 -40.55
N ASP A 20 -65.82 9.57 -40.50
CA ASP A 20 -65.42 8.80 -39.33
C ASP A 20 -65.00 9.72 -38.19
N HIS A 21 -65.38 9.31 -36.97
CA HIS A 21 -65.16 10.03 -35.72
C HIS A 21 -64.46 9.15 -34.66
N GLN A 22 -64.14 7.89 -34.98
CA GLN A 22 -63.50 7.00 -34.03
C GLN A 22 -61.98 7.08 -34.19
N PRO A 23 -61.22 7.31 -33.11
CA PRO A 23 -59.76 7.33 -33.22
C PRO A 23 -59.20 5.92 -33.44
N PRO A 24 -58.03 5.81 -34.12
CA PRO A 24 -57.36 4.54 -34.31
C PRO A 24 -57.04 3.78 -33.02
N LYS A 25 -57.02 2.45 -33.11
CA LYS A 25 -56.45 1.58 -32.06
C LYS A 25 -54.98 1.36 -32.34
N ILE A 26 -54.10 1.81 -31.44
CA ILE A 26 -52.65 1.65 -31.54
C ILE A 26 -52.13 0.73 -30.43
N LYS A 27 -51.27 -0.24 -30.80
CA LYS A 27 -50.51 -1.07 -29.85
C LYS A 27 -49.07 -0.55 -29.74
N CYS A 28 -48.70 -0.07 -28.56
CA CYS A 28 -47.36 0.43 -28.28
C CYS A 28 -46.33 -0.69 -28.15
N PRO A 29 -45.04 -0.36 -28.35
CA PRO A 29 -43.95 -1.12 -27.77
C PRO A 29 -44.03 -1.11 -26.24
N ASP A 30 -43.47 -2.13 -25.59
CA ASP A 30 -43.31 -2.16 -24.14
C ASP A 30 -42.11 -1.30 -23.70
N ASP A 31 -42.10 -0.89 -22.43
CA ASP A 31 -40.96 -0.19 -21.83
C ASP A 31 -39.69 -1.08 -21.88
N VAL A 32 -38.56 -0.45 -22.19
CA VAL A 32 -37.26 -1.13 -22.26
C VAL A 32 -36.36 -0.65 -21.13
N LYS A 33 -35.83 -1.60 -20.36
CA LYS A 33 -34.77 -1.34 -19.37
C LYS A 33 -33.53 -2.15 -19.75
N SER A 34 -32.40 -1.48 -19.87
CA SER A 34 -31.13 -2.12 -20.23
C SER A 34 -29.98 -1.36 -19.61
N ASN A 35 -28.84 -2.03 -19.49
CA ASN A 35 -27.58 -1.37 -19.16
C ASN A 35 -26.86 -0.89 -20.42
N THR A 36 -25.85 -0.06 -20.21
CA THR A 36 -24.86 0.34 -21.22
C THR A 36 -24.18 -0.86 -21.89
N GLU A 37 -23.58 -0.62 -23.06
CA GLU A 37 -22.63 -1.58 -23.62
C GLU A 37 -21.28 -1.50 -22.87
N PRO A 38 -20.53 -2.61 -22.75
CA PRO A 38 -19.26 -2.62 -22.05
C PRO A 38 -18.32 -1.49 -22.49
N ASN A 39 -17.82 -0.73 -21.53
CA ASN A 39 -16.92 0.42 -21.71
C ASN A 39 -17.50 1.54 -22.60
N LYS A 40 -18.82 1.68 -22.71
CA LYS A 40 -19.47 2.77 -23.45
C LYS A 40 -20.57 3.44 -22.64
N PRO A 41 -20.81 4.76 -22.82
CA PRO A 41 -21.91 5.46 -22.16
C PRO A 41 -23.26 5.23 -22.86
N THR A 42 -23.36 4.24 -23.74
CA THR A 42 -24.51 4.07 -24.64
C THR A 42 -24.91 2.62 -24.83
N ARG A 43 -26.17 2.42 -25.28
CA ARG A 43 -26.73 1.13 -25.65
C ARG A 43 -27.53 1.24 -26.95
N ARG A 44 -27.28 0.35 -27.91
CA ARG A 44 -28.17 0.16 -29.06
C ARG A 44 -29.41 -0.64 -28.63
N VAL A 45 -30.60 -0.06 -28.80
CA VAL A 45 -31.89 -0.68 -28.49
C VAL A 45 -32.73 -0.81 -29.75
N ALA A 46 -33.31 -1.99 -29.95
CA ALA A 46 -34.28 -2.28 -30.98
C ALA A 46 -35.62 -2.61 -30.32
N TRP A 47 -36.71 -2.03 -30.83
CA TRP A 47 -38.07 -2.32 -30.40
C TRP A 47 -38.98 -2.57 -31.61
N ASN A 48 -40.05 -3.33 -31.39
CA ASN A 48 -41.08 -3.53 -32.41
C ASN A 48 -41.81 -2.21 -32.66
N ARG A 49 -41.94 -1.80 -33.92
CA ARG A 49 -42.71 -0.59 -34.28
C ARG A 49 -44.19 -0.78 -33.91
N PRO A 50 -44.90 0.28 -33.51
CA PRO A 50 -46.31 0.17 -33.17
C PRO A 50 -47.14 -0.25 -34.38
N VAL A 51 -48.25 -0.93 -34.10
CA VAL A 51 -49.24 -1.30 -35.11
C VAL A 51 -50.53 -0.57 -34.78
N ALA A 52 -51.12 0.09 -35.78
CA ALA A 52 -52.38 0.81 -35.65
C ALA A 52 -53.43 0.25 -36.63
N THR A 53 -54.68 0.17 -36.18
CA THR A 53 -55.83 -0.27 -36.97
C THR A 53 -57.01 0.64 -36.72
N ASP A 54 -57.86 0.83 -37.72
CA ASP A 54 -59.02 1.70 -37.64
C ASP A 54 -60.32 0.99 -38.09
N ASN A 55 -61.49 1.52 -37.70
CA ASN A 55 -62.80 0.96 -38.04
C ASN A 55 -63.15 1.11 -39.54
N THR A 56 -62.55 2.08 -40.24
CA THR A 56 -62.75 2.31 -41.68
C THR A 56 -62.03 1.28 -42.56
N GLY A 57 -61.11 0.51 -41.99
CA GLY A 57 -60.27 -0.46 -42.71
C GLY A 57 -59.06 0.17 -43.42
N ASN A 58 -58.97 1.49 -43.48
CA ASN A 58 -57.77 2.20 -43.95
C ASN A 58 -56.68 2.17 -42.88
N ALA A 59 -55.41 2.01 -43.30
CA ALA A 59 -54.29 2.04 -42.38
C ALA A 59 -54.03 3.48 -41.88
N PRO A 60 -54.03 3.73 -40.55
CA PRO A 60 -53.66 5.03 -39.99
C PRO A 60 -52.21 5.40 -40.29
N THR A 61 -51.92 6.70 -40.40
CA THR A 61 -50.55 7.22 -40.47
C THR A 61 -49.95 7.22 -39.06
N ILE A 62 -48.71 6.75 -38.90
CA ILE A 62 -48.03 6.70 -37.60
C ILE A 62 -46.85 7.66 -37.60
N ASP A 63 -46.92 8.68 -36.76
CA ASP A 63 -45.85 9.63 -36.49
C ASP A 63 -45.18 9.33 -35.14
N THR A 64 -43.90 9.71 -35.02
CA THR A 64 -43.14 9.54 -33.78
C THR A 64 -42.55 10.84 -33.28
N TYR A 65 -42.55 11.01 -31.96
CA TYR A 65 -41.91 12.13 -31.28
C TYR A 65 -41.01 11.60 -30.15
N PRO A 66 -39.72 11.95 -30.13
CA PRO A 66 -39.01 12.78 -31.11
C PRO A 66 -38.78 12.10 -32.48
N PRO A 67 -38.85 12.84 -33.61
CA PRO A 67 -38.86 12.25 -34.96
C PRO A 67 -37.54 11.61 -35.39
N TRP A 68 -36.41 11.97 -34.77
CA TRP A 68 -35.09 11.39 -35.08
C TRP A 68 -34.83 10.05 -34.39
N ILE A 69 -35.71 9.61 -33.49
CA ILE A 69 -35.56 8.34 -32.76
C ILE A 69 -36.31 7.24 -33.53
N VAL A 70 -35.56 6.45 -34.28
CA VAL A 70 -36.10 5.33 -35.07
C VAL A 70 -35.48 4.01 -34.65
N SER A 71 -36.31 2.96 -34.55
CA SER A 71 -35.82 1.61 -34.20
C SER A 71 -34.98 1.02 -35.36
N PRO A 72 -33.74 0.53 -35.10
CA PRO A 72 -33.01 0.58 -33.83
C PRO A 72 -32.25 1.90 -33.60
N HIS A 73 -32.20 2.37 -32.34
CA HIS A 73 -31.55 3.63 -31.95
C HIS A 73 -30.49 3.43 -30.86
N VAL A 74 -29.53 4.36 -30.75
CA VAL A 74 -28.49 4.36 -29.71
C VAL A 74 -28.87 5.38 -28.63
N PHE A 75 -29.10 4.91 -27.41
CA PHE A 75 -29.44 5.75 -26.27
C PHE A 75 -28.24 5.93 -25.34
N ARG A 76 -28.12 7.11 -24.74
CA ARG A 76 -27.21 7.38 -23.60
C ARG A 76 -27.89 7.00 -22.28
N ILE A 77 -27.10 6.90 -21.22
CA ILE A 77 -27.59 6.73 -19.84
C ILE A 77 -28.70 7.76 -19.53
N GLY A 78 -29.77 7.28 -18.91
CA GLY A 78 -30.97 8.06 -18.59
C GLY A 78 -32.25 7.45 -19.15
N SER A 79 -33.35 8.18 -19.01
CA SER A 79 -34.67 7.75 -19.49
C SER A 79 -35.12 8.62 -20.65
N THR A 80 -35.44 8.01 -21.78
CA THR A 80 -36.02 8.66 -22.95
C THR A 80 -37.44 8.14 -23.15
N ARG A 81 -38.41 9.05 -23.16
CA ARG A 81 -39.81 8.73 -23.44
C ARG A 81 -40.12 8.99 -24.91
N ILE A 82 -40.69 8.00 -25.59
CA ILE A 82 -41.01 8.06 -27.01
C ILE A 82 -42.52 7.98 -27.16
N PHE A 83 -43.05 8.87 -28.00
CA PHE A 83 -44.47 8.95 -28.31
C PHE A 83 -44.69 8.49 -29.76
N TYR A 84 -45.78 7.78 -29.96
CA TYR A 84 -46.34 7.47 -31.26
C TYR A 84 -47.77 7.99 -31.34
N THR A 85 -48.10 8.62 -32.45
CA THR A 85 -49.45 9.12 -32.73
C THR A 85 -49.93 8.48 -34.02
N ALA A 86 -51.03 7.75 -33.95
CA ALA A 86 -51.73 7.23 -35.10
C ALA A 86 -52.87 8.18 -35.49
N THR A 87 -52.90 8.63 -36.74
CA THR A 87 -53.93 9.54 -37.27
C THR A 87 -54.62 8.88 -38.46
N ASP A 88 -55.95 8.79 -38.45
CA ASP A 88 -56.74 8.31 -39.59
C ASP A 88 -56.86 9.36 -40.71
N GLN A 89 -57.58 9.03 -41.78
CA GLN A 89 -57.78 9.93 -42.93
C GLN A 89 -58.74 11.09 -42.64
N ASN A 90 -59.59 10.95 -41.63
CA ASN A 90 -60.56 11.94 -41.18
C ASN A 90 -59.98 12.88 -40.11
N GLY A 91 -58.74 12.64 -39.67
CA GLY A 91 -58.01 13.43 -38.70
C GLY A 91 -58.21 13.01 -37.25
N ASN A 92 -58.91 11.90 -36.95
CA ASN A 92 -58.95 11.41 -35.58
C ASN A 92 -57.60 10.76 -35.24
N ALA A 93 -57.11 11.05 -34.03
CA ALA A 93 -55.78 10.64 -33.61
C ALA A 93 -55.80 9.95 -32.25
N GLN A 94 -54.96 8.93 -32.10
CA GLN A 94 -54.69 8.28 -30.82
C GLN A 94 -53.18 8.23 -30.57
N SER A 95 -52.79 8.58 -29.35
CA SER A 95 -51.38 8.57 -28.93
C SER A 95 -51.07 7.51 -27.90
N CYS A 96 -49.81 7.10 -27.91
CA CYS A 96 -49.30 5.94 -27.23
C CYS A 96 -47.83 6.21 -26.90
N ALA A 97 -47.33 5.77 -25.75
CA ALA A 97 -45.96 6.07 -25.33
C ALA A 97 -45.33 4.91 -24.58
N PHE A 98 -44.01 4.81 -24.72
CA PHE A 98 -43.17 3.87 -23.97
C PHE A 98 -41.85 4.55 -23.59
N THR A 99 -41.16 3.98 -22.62
CA THR A 99 -39.93 4.54 -22.05
C THR A 99 -38.77 3.59 -22.27
N VAL A 100 -37.65 4.13 -22.76
CA VAL A 100 -36.36 3.44 -22.78
C VAL A 100 -35.50 4.01 -21.65
N THR A 101 -35.14 3.16 -20.69
CA THR A 101 -34.25 3.50 -19.58
C THR A 101 -32.93 2.75 -19.74
N ILE A 102 -31.85 3.52 -19.88
CA ILE A 102 -30.48 3.02 -19.89
C ILE A 102 -29.81 3.36 -18.55
N THR A 103 -29.33 2.34 -17.85
CA THR A 103 -28.59 2.47 -16.60
C THR A 103 -27.11 2.11 -16.80
N ASP A 104 -26.26 2.66 -15.95
CA ASP A 104 -24.87 2.20 -15.83
C ASP A 104 -24.78 1.13 -14.76
N ASP A 105 -24.20 -0.02 -15.09
CA ASP A 105 -23.92 -1.12 -14.18
C ASP A 105 -22.43 -1.46 -14.08
N GLU A 106 -21.57 -0.67 -14.74
CA GLU A 106 -20.13 -0.86 -14.69
C GLU A 106 -19.54 0.01 -13.58
N PRO A 107 -18.69 -0.54 -12.69
CA PRO A 107 -17.97 0.27 -11.72
C PRO A 107 -16.83 1.04 -12.39
N PRO A 108 -16.40 2.17 -11.80
CA PRO A 108 -15.22 2.88 -12.27
C PRO A 108 -13.98 1.99 -12.33
N THR A 109 -13.16 2.20 -13.34
CA THR A 109 -11.81 1.65 -13.37
C THR A 109 -10.91 2.48 -12.46
N LEU A 110 -10.07 1.82 -11.66
CA LEU A 110 -9.23 2.46 -10.65
C LEU A 110 -7.82 1.88 -10.69
N THR A 111 -6.84 2.70 -11.05
CA THR A 111 -5.42 2.34 -11.06
C THR A 111 -4.75 2.83 -9.78
N CYS A 112 -4.39 1.88 -8.91
CA CYS A 112 -3.75 2.19 -7.64
C CYS A 112 -2.32 2.70 -7.77
N PRO A 113 -1.86 3.51 -6.80
CA PRO A 113 -0.44 3.63 -6.51
C PRO A 113 0.18 2.26 -6.23
N LYS A 114 1.47 2.11 -6.54
CA LYS A 114 2.23 0.93 -6.13
C LYS A 114 2.50 0.98 -4.63
N ASP A 115 2.77 -0.20 -4.05
CA ASP A 115 3.26 -0.31 -2.68
C ASP A 115 4.55 0.50 -2.50
N ILE A 116 4.71 1.06 -1.30
CA ILE A 116 5.82 1.96 -0.97
C ILE A 116 6.59 1.37 0.20
N GLU A 117 7.89 1.20 0.01
CA GLU A 117 8.82 0.82 1.08
C GLU A 117 9.65 2.03 1.50
N VAL A 118 9.63 2.33 2.79
CA VAL A 118 10.42 3.41 3.38
C VAL A 118 11.23 2.87 4.54
N LYS A 119 12.52 3.19 4.56
CA LYS A 119 13.34 3.01 5.76
C LYS A 119 13.32 4.31 6.54
N LYS A 120 12.88 4.26 7.79
CA LYS A 120 12.97 5.41 8.68
C LYS A 120 14.46 5.69 8.95
N THR A 121 14.92 6.93 8.87
CA THR A 121 16.35 7.28 9.08
C THR A 121 16.57 8.35 10.15
N THR A 122 15.51 9.04 10.57
CA THR A 122 15.57 10.14 11.53
C THR A 122 15.09 9.72 12.91
N ALA A 123 15.62 10.40 13.93
CA ALA A 123 15.11 10.33 15.29
C ALA A 123 13.76 11.05 15.36
N GLY A 124 12.67 10.30 15.52
CA GLY A 124 11.30 10.81 15.56
C GLY A 124 10.31 9.65 15.59
N PRO A 125 9.02 9.82 15.90
CA PRO A 125 8.07 8.71 15.95
C PRO A 125 7.64 8.23 14.55
N THR A 126 7.60 9.13 13.57
CA THR A 126 7.01 8.91 12.24
C THR A 126 7.96 9.28 11.09
N VAL A 127 7.64 8.82 9.88
CA VAL A 127 8.26 9.26 8.62
C VAL A 127 7.16 9.78 7.69
N THR A 128 7.38 10.93 7.07
CA THR A 128 6.40 11.51 6.14
C THR A 128 6.49 10.80 4.80
N VAL A 129 5.37 10.28 4.29
CA VAL A 129 5.30 9.58 3.00
C VAL A 129 4.33 10.28 2.07
N HIS A 130 4.75 10.49 0.82
CA HIS A 130 3.93 11.08 -0.23
C HIS A 130 3.71 10.08 -1.36
N TRP A 131 2.49 10.05 -1.91
CA TRP A 131 2.14 9.22 -3.06
C TRP A 131 1.28 10.02 -4.05
N ARG A 132 1.16 9.53 -5.28
CA ARG A 132 0.20 10.09 -6.26
C ARG A 132 -1.18 9.54 -5.95
N SER A 133 -2.23 10.34 -6.13
CA SER A 133 -3.60 9.81 -6.05
C SER A 133 -3.83 8.75 -7.14
N PRO A 134 -4.74 7.78 -6.94
CA PRO A 134 -5.15 6.85 -7.98
C PRO A 134 -5.63 7.57 -9.25
N ILE A 135 -5.44 6.93 -10.40
CA ILE A 135 -6.06 7.34 -11.67
C ILE A 135 -7.37 6.58 -11.80
N TYR A 136 -8.43 7.24 -12.24
CA TYR A 136 -9.76 6.65 -12.36
C TYR A 136 -10.49 7.15 -13.59
N GLU A 137 -11.27 6.26 -14.20
CA GLU A 137 -12.09 6.51 -15.37
C GLU A 137 -13.35 5.64 -15.30
N ASP A 138 -14.43 6.09 -15.93
CA ASP A 138 -15.72 5.41 -15.94
C ASP A 138 -16.34 5.47 -17.34
N ASN A 139 -17.06 4.42 -17.72
CA ASN A 139 -17.70 4.28 -19.03
C ASN A 139 -18.78 5.35 -19.26
N SER A 140 -19.45 5.85 -18.21
CA SER A 140 -20.44 6.93 -18.31
C SER A 140 -19.85 8.25 -18.84
N GLY A 141 -18.56 8.49 -18.62
CA GLY A 141 -17.90 9.77 -18.86
C GLY A 141 -18.31 10.88 -17.88
N GLU A 142 -19.09 10.56 -16.85
CA GLU A 142 -19.47 11.48 -15.79
C GLU A 142 -18.38 11.57 -14.70
N ALA A 143 -18.51 12.54 -13.80
CA ALA A 143 -17.56 12.73 -12.72
C ALA A 143 -17.61 11.57 -11.70
N VAL A 144 -16.44 11.01 -11.40
CA VAL A 144 -16.26 9.99 -10.35
C VAL A 144 -15.84 10.65 -9.04
N THR A 145 -16.48 10.24 -7.94
CA THR A 145 -16.13 10.67 -6.59
C THR A 145 -15.09 9.74 -5.99
N LEU A 146 -13.98 10.28 -5.50
CA LEU A 146 -12.92 9.51 -4.85
C LEU A 146 -12.89 9.79 -3.34
N PHE A 147 -12.97 8.73 -2.53
CA PHE A 147 -12.91 8.78 -1.07
C PHE A 147 -11.70 8.03 -0.54
N THR A 148 -11.05 8.58 0.49
CA THR A 148 -10.05 7.88 1.30
C THR A 148 -10.00 8.46 2.71
N GLU A 149 -9.75 7.61 3.70
CA GLU A 149 -9.53 8.03 5.10
C GLU A 149 -8.08 8.49 5.34
N SER A 150 -7.17 8.23 4.40
CA SER A 150 -5.75 8.50 4.55
C SER A 150 -5.34 9.85 3.98
N ILE A 151 -4.73 10.68 4.80
CA ILE A 151 -4.22 11.99 4.38
C ILE A 151 -2.86 11.80 3.69
N LYS A 152 -2.77 12.22 2.44
CA LYS A 152 -1.50 12.27 1.69
C LYS A 152 -0.50 13.18 2.40
N GLY A 153 0.74 12.71 2.58
CA GLY A 153 1.77 13.47 3.31
C GLY A 153 1.64 13.37 4.83
N SER A 154 0.85 12.43 5.35
CA SER A 154 0.83 12.12 6.78
C SER A 154 2.08 11.37 7.24
N GLY A 155 2.32 11.40 8.56
CA GLY A 155 3.45 10.72 9.20
C GLY A 155 3.11 9.28 9.59
N PHE A 156 3.87 8.32 9.07
CA PHE A 156 3.69 6.89 9.33
C PHE A 156 4.71 6.36 10.34
N ARG A 157 4.24 5.56 11.31
CA ARG A 157 5.13 4.84 12.24
C ARG A 157 5.75 3.61 11.56
N VAL A 158 6.77 3.02 12.18
CA VAL A 158 7.30 1.71 11.75
C VAL A 158 6.15 0.68 11.75
N GLY A 159 6.06 -0.11 10.68
CA GLY A 159 4.99 -1.08 10.46
C GLY A 159 4.42 -1.01 9.04
N GLN A 160 3.37 -1.78 8.80
CA GLN A 160 2.61 -1.79 7.55
C GLN A 160 1.33 -0.98 7.71
N HIS A 161 1.05 -0.11 6.74
CA HIS A 161 -0.13 0.74 6.71
C HIS A 161 -0.86 0.52 5.40
N ARG A 162 -2.13 0.13 5.46
CA ARG A 162 -2.95 -0.13 4.28
C ARG A 162 -3.74 1.11 3.93
N ILE A 163 -3.52 1.64 2.74
CA ILE A 163 -4.23 2.80 2.22
C ILE A 163 -5.32 2.31 1.30
N LYS A 164 -6.58 2.61 1.65
CA LYS A 164 -7.76 2.24 0.86
C LYS A 164 -8.33 3.49 0.18
N TYR A 165 -8.58 3.35 -1.11
CA TYR A 165 -9.35 4.29 -1.91
C TYR A 165 -10.65 3.62 -2.37
N GLU A 166 -11.73 4.40 -2.36
CA GLU A 166 -13.04 4.04 -2.90
C GLU A 166 -13.42 5.06 -3.98
N ALA A 167 -13.73 4.57 -5.18
CA ALA A 167 -14.26 5.37 -6.27
C ALA A 167 -15.74 5.01 -6.45
N ALA A 168 -16.59 6.02 -6.60
CA ALA A 168 -18.02 5.87 -6.87
C ALA A 168 -18.42 6.73 -8.06
N ASP A 169 -19.13 6.12 -9.02
CA ASP A 169 -19.75 6.86 -10.12
C ASP A 169 -21.07 7.54 -9.69
N ARG A 170 -21.77 8.13 -10.65
CA ARG A 170 -23.07 8.79 -10.43
C ARG A 170 -24.25 7.80 -10.33
N SER A 171 -24.08 6.59 -10.84
CA SER A 171 -25.06 5.51 -10.81
C SER A 171 -25.00 4.69 -9.51
N GLY A 172 -23.99 4.92 -8.68
CA GLY A 172 -23.76 4.25 -7.41
C GLY A 172 -22.87 3.02 -7.50
N ASN A 173 -22.27 2.75 -8.66
CA ASN A 173 -21.30 1.66 -8.83
C ASN A 173 -19.98 2.05 -8.17
N LYS A 174 -19.32 1.07 -7.55
CA LYS A 174 -18.17 1.30 -6.68
C LYS A 174 -16.98 0.42 -7.04
N ALA A 175 -15.80 1.01 -7.00
CA ALA A 175 -14.53 0.32 -7.14
C ALA A 175 -13.60 0.64 -5.98
N PHE A 176 -12.74 -0.33 -5.63
CA PHE A 176 -11.82 -0.20 -4.52
C PHE A 176 -10.38 -0.46 -4.97
N CYS A 177 -9.49 0.24 -4.29
CA CYS A 177 -8.07 0.21 -4.54
C CYS A 177 -7.34 0.16 -3.22
N ILE A 178 -6.35 -0.73 -3.08
CA ILE A 178 -5.54 -0.85 -1.87
C ILE A 178 -4.07 -0.94 -2.27
N PHE A 179 -3.24 -0.13 -1.62
CA PHE A 179 -1.79 -0.29 -1.62
C PHE A 179 -1.25 -0.18 -0.19
N THR A 180 -0.04 -0.66 0.02
CA THR A 180 0.59 -0.76 1.33
C THR A 180 1.80 0.16 1.42
N ILE A 181 1.89 0.90 2.52
CA ILE A 181 3.10 1.62 2.93
C ILE A 181 3.78 0.80 4.02
N THR A 182 4.97 0.30 3.72
CA THR A 182 5.80 -0.45 4.67
C THR A 182 6.93 0.43 5.17
N VAL A 183 6.87 0.81 6.44
CA VAL A 183 7.94 1.56 7.10
C VAL A 183 8.79 0.59 7.93
N SER A 184 10.02 0.37 7.50
CA SER A 184 10.99 -0.45 8.22
C SER A 184 11.78 0.37 9.24
N ALA A 185 12.07 -0.24 10.39
CA ALA A 185 12.99 0.33 11.37
C ALA A 185 14.44 0.23 10.88
N PRO A 186 15.30 1.20 11.22
CA PRO A 186 16.74 1.00 11.17
C PRO A 186 17.16 -0.24 11.95
N THR A 187 17.93 -1.09 11.28
CA THR A 187 18.66 -2.16 11.93
C THR A 187 20.04 -1.67 12.32
N CYS A 188 20.48 -2.00 13.53
CA CYS A 188 21.85 -1.71 13.98
C CYS A 188 22.87 -2.30 13.01
N ARG A 189 23.87 -1.50 12.60
CA ARG A 189 25.01 -2.01 11.82
C ARG A 189 25.66 -3.17 12.57
N GLN A 190 25.89 -4.30 11.90
CA GLN A 190 26.52 -5.45 12.55
C GLN A 190 28.05 -5.30 12.49
N TYR A 191 28.68 -5.29 13.68
CA TYR A 191 30.12 -5.35 13.83
C TYR A 191 30.52 -6.70 14.40
N ALA A 192 31.69 -7.20 14.01
CA ALA A 192 32.21 -8.47 14.53
C ALA A 192 32.58 -8.34 16.01
N PRO A 193 32.46 -9.41 16.81
CA PRO A 193 33.00 -9.43 18.17
C PRO A 193 34.52 -9.23 18.17
N PRO A 194 35.10 -8.65 19.23
CA PRO A 194 36.51 -8.32 19.29
C PRO A 194 37.38 -9.59 19.20
N VAL A 195 38.44 -9.55 18.40
CA VAL A 195 39.45 -10.62 18.36
C VAL A 195 40.01 -10.86 19.77
N ASN A 196 40.23 -12.13 20.13
CA ASN A 196 40.65 -12.58 21.47
C ASN A 196 39.70 -12.13 22.61
N GLY A 197 38.43 -11.90 22.28
CA GLY A 197 37.41 -11.53 23.25
C GLY A 197 36.03 -12.03 22.85
N LEU A 198 35.02 -11.37 23.38
CA LEU A 198 33.63 -11.61 23.06
C LEU A 198 32.83 -10.32 23.10
N LEU A 199 31.63 -10.39 22.54
CA LEU A 199 30.64 -9.34 22.60
C LEU A 199 29.38 -9.87 23.29
N ALA A 200 29.02 -9.27 24.42
CA ALA A 200 27.75 -9.51 25.07
C ALA A 200 26.76 -8.44 24.64
N CYS A 201 25.58 -8.83 24.16
CA CYS A 201 24.56 -7.92 23.68
C CYS A 201 23.17 -8.25 24.23
N VAL A 202 22.40 -7.21 24.57
CA VAL A 202 20.99 -7.31 24.93
C VAL A 202 20.17 -6.35 24.08
N GLN A 203 18.98 -6.78 23.69
CA GLN A 203 17.99 -5.94 23.02
C GLN A 203 16.96 -5.51 24.05
N SER A 204 16.65 -4.22 24.12
CA SER A 204 15.54 -3.67 24.90
C SER A 204 14.43 -3.24 23.96
N ASP A 205 13.27 -3.88 24.10
CA ASP A 205 12.07 -3.52 23.33
C ASP A 205 11.52 -2.16 23.79
N ILE A 206 11.59 -1.87 25.10
CA ILE A 206 11.13 -0.62 25.72
C ILE A 206 11.86 0.58 25.13
N LEU A 207 13.19 0.49 25.02
CA LEU A 207 14.00 1.57 24.46
C LEU A 207 14.18 1.47 22.94
N SER A 208 13.64 0.43 22.30
CA SER A 208 13.92 0.11 20.89
C SER A 208 15.41 0.21 20.56
N SER A 209 16.25 -0.31 21.47
CA SER A 209 17.70 -0.13 21.43
C SER A 209 18.43 -1.43 21.72
N LYS A 210 19.64 -1.55 21.18
CA LYS A 210 20.55 -2.68 21.43
C LYS A 210 21.75 -2.17 22.21
N VAL A 211 22.03 -2.77 23.35
CA VAL A 211 23.21 -2.45 24.16
C VAL A 211 24.18 -3.62 24.07
N CYS A 212 25.44 -3.34 23.79
CA CYS A 212 26.50 -4.34 23.79
C CYS A 212 27.71 -3.86 24.59
N THR A 213 28.41 -4.80 25.22
CA THR A 213 29.72 -4.53 25.83
C THR A 213 30.75 -5.55 25.30
N PRO A 214 31.87 -5.08 24.72
CA PRO A 214 32.98 -5.96 24.38
C PRO A 214 33.73 -6.34 25.67
N GLN A 215 34.21 -7.58 25.74
CA GLN A 215 34.98 -8.10 26.88
C GLN A 215 36.17 -8.91 26.34
N CYS A 216 37.31 -8.81 27.01
CA CYS A 216 38.54 -9.52 26.62
C CYS A 216 38.70 -10.81 27.39
N ASN A 217 39.23 -11.85 26.73
CA ASN A 217 39.54 -13.12 27.36
C ASN A 217 40.66 -12.97 28.40
N LEU A 218 40.85 -14.01 29.22
CA LEU A 218 41.92 -14.09 30.21
C LEU A 218 43.29 -13.72 29.59
N ASN A 219 44.07 -12.95 30.34
CA ASN A 219 45.41 -12.48 29.96
C ASN A 219 45.49 -11.57 28.73
N THR A 220 44.36 -11.11 28.17
CA THR A 220 44.34 -10.11 27.10
C THR A 220 43.79 -8.77 27.60
N ASP A 221 43.95 -7.70 26.82
CA ASP A 221 43.40 -6.36 27.13
C ASP A 221 43.22 -5.57 25.83
N PHE A 222 42.37 -4.56 25.85
CA PHE A 222 41.98 -3.84 24.64
C PHE A 222 43.15 -3.10 23.96
N SER A 223 43.08 -3.00 22.63
CA SER A 223 44.02 -2.23 21.80
C SER A 223 43.97 -0.72 22.08
N ARG A 224 42.78 -0.20 22.40
CA ARG A 224 42.54 1.17 22.88
C ARG A 224 41.48 1.14 23.99
N ILE A 225 41.36 2.22 24.77
CA ILE A 225 40.41 2.29 25.89
C ILE A 225 38.98 2.15 25.35
N PRO A 226 38.25 1.07 25.69
CA PRO A 226 36.89 0.85 25.20
C PRO A 226 35.91 1.72 25.99
N SER A 227 34.72 1.92 25.42
CA SER A 227 33.58 2.36 26.21
C SER A 227 33.09 1.21 27.10
N ASN A 228 32.57 1.54 28.28
CA ASN A 228 31.92 0.59 29.16
C ASN A 228 30.78 -0.18 28.45
N MET A 229 29.99 0.52 27.65
CA MET A 229 28.96 -0.10 26.81
C MET A 229 28.72 0.73 25.55
N TYR A 230 28.26 0.07 24.51
CA TYR A 230 27.87 0.68 23.24
C TYR A 230 26.37 0.51 23.10
N ILE A 231 25.68 1.58 22.72
CA ILE A 231 24.24 1.57 22.49
C ILE A 231 23.94 1.88 21.03
N CYS A 232 23.11 1.06 20.41
CA CYS A 232 22.50 1.36 19.14
C CYS A 232 21.03 1.72 19.37
N GLN A 233 20.66 2.92 18.96
CA GLN A 233 19.31 3.46 19.16
C GLN A 233 18.46 3.29 17.88
N SER A 234 17.30 3.94 17.86
CA SER A 234 16.32 3.85 16.78
C SER A 234 16.81 4.35 15.41
N THR A 235 17.96 5.02 15.32
CA THR A 235 18.62 5.42 14.07
C THR A 235 19.42 4.29 13.41
N GLY A 236 19.71 3.20 14.13
CA GLY A 236 20.54 2.09 13.66
C GLY A 236 22.05 2.34 13.74
N GLU A 237 22.45 3.49 14.28
CA GLU A 237 23.86 3.85 14.54
C GLU A 237 24.27 3.49 15.97
N TRP A 238 25.54 3.11 16.12
CA TRP A 238 26.15 2.81 17.42
C TRP A 238 26.79 4.04 18.03
N TYR A 239 26.64 4.20 19.34
CA TYR A 239 27.29 5.24 20.12
C TYR A 239 27.94 4.65 21.37
N PRO A 240 29.16 5.05 21.72
CA PRO A 240 29.79 4.68 22.99
C PRO A 240 29.13 5.42 24.15
N LEU A 241 28.62 4.67 25.14
CA LEU A 241 27.95 5.17 26.32
C LEU A 241 28.94 5.25 27.50
N ASP A 242 29.85 6.21 27.39
CA ASP A 242 30.84 6.51 28.42
C ASP A 242 31.29 7.97 28.26
N SER A 243 31.38 8.71 29.37
CA SER A 243 31.73 10.14 29.37
C SER A 243 33.22 10.39 29.58
N ARG A 244 34.02 9.37 29.92
CA ARG A 244 35.46 9.55 30.16
C ARG A 244 36.16 10.06 28.89
N PRO A 245 37.00 11.11 28.99
CA PRO A 245 37.65 11.73 27.83
C PRO A 245 38.70 10.81 27.18
N THR A 246 39.20 9.81 27.91
CA THR A 246 40.20 8.86 27.43
C THR A 246 39.60 7.71 26.61
N VAL A 247 38.28 7.58 26.56
CA VAL A 247 37.58 6.51 25.83
C VAL A 247 37.63 6.77 24.33
N SER A 248 38.03 5.75 23.57
CA SER A 248 37.98 5.80 22.11
C SER A 248 36.53 5.83 21.61
N ARG A 249 36.23 6.81 20.75
CA ARG A 249 34.93 6.95 20.08
C ARG A 249 34.85 6.21 18.75
N GLU A 250 35.94 5.59 18.32
CA GLU A 250 36.04 4.88 17.05
C GLU A 250 35.25 3.56 17.07
N LEU A 251 34.55 3.28 15.98
CA LEU A 251 33.81 2.04 15.73
C LEU A 251 34.42 1.28 14.54
N PRO A 252 34.37 -0.07 14.52
CA PRO A 252 33.82 -0.98 15.54
C PRO A 252 34.60 -0.91 16.86
N TRP A 253 34.03 -1.40 17.97
CA TRP A 253 34.74 -1.51 19.27
C TRP A 253 36.12 -2.17 19.12
N PRO A 254 37.07 -1.86 20.02
CA PRO A 254 38.43 -2.36 19.86
C PRO A 254 38.59 -3.85 20.07
N ASP A 255 39.50 -4.43 19.31
CA ASP A 255 39.99 -5.79 19.52
C ASP A 255 40.86 -5.88 20.77
N CYS A 256 40.96 -7.10 21.32
CA CYS A 256 41.87 -7.42 22.41
C CYS A 256 43.25 -7.75 21.86
N THR A 257 44.26 -7.12 22.43
CA THR A 257 45.68 -7.38 22.15
C THR A 257 46.08 -8.78 22.60
N ASP A 258 47.24 -9.25 22.14
CA ASP A 258 47.86 -10.46 22.66
C ASP A 258 48.26 -10.31 24.14
N VAL A 259 48.84 -11.38 24.71
CA VAL A 259 49.12 -11.53 26.15
C VAL A 259 49.67 -10.26 26.79
N VAL A 260 48.90 -9.73 27.74
CA VAL A 260 49.22 -8.56 28.54
C VAL A 260 50.39 -8.87 29.45
N LYS A 261 51.36 -7.94 29.52
CA LYS A 261 52.47 -8.08 30.47
C LYS A 261 51.92 -7.90 31.90
N PRO A 262 52.24 -8.81 32.85
CA PRO A 262 51.84 -8.65 34.24
C PRO A 262 52.27 -7.26 34.77
N GLY A 263 51.32 -6.52 35.36
CA GLY A 263 51.56 -5.19 35.94
C GLY A 263 51.34 -3.99 35.02
N SER A 264 51.04 -4.17 33.73
CA SER A 264 50.64 -3.03 32.88
C SER A 264 49.22 -2.52 33.26
N PRO A 265 48.96 -1.20 33.25
CA PRO A 265 47.62 -0.66 33.49
C PRO A 265 46.61 -1.25 32.50
N LYS A 266 45.52 -1.82 33.02
CA LYS A 266 44.41 -2.33 32.20
C LYS A 266 43.67 -1.15 31.55
N LYS A 267 43.40 -1.25 30.25
CA LYS A 267 42.59 -0.29 29.50
C LYS A 267 41.09 -0.56 29.68
N GLY A 268 40.72 -1.84 29.69
CA GLY A 268 39.38 -2.26 30.09
C GLY A 268 39.16 -2.16 31.60
N THR A 269 37.90 -2.11 31.99
CA THR A 269 37.51 -2.23 33.40
C THR A 269 37.62 -3.67 33.90
N SER A 270 37.47 -3.88 35.21
CA SER A 270 37.49 -5.23 35.82
C SER A 270 36.39 -6.14 35.27
N TRP A 271 35.20 -5.61 34.99
CA TRP A 271 34.06 -6.36 34.43
C TRP A 271 34.16 -6.58 32.91
N GLN A 272 35.06 -5.90 32.20
CA GLN A 272 35.38 -6.16 30.80
C GLN A 272 36.60 -7.10 30.64
N SER A 273 37.19 -7.54 31.75
CA SER A 273 38.28 -8.51 31.80
C SER A 273 37.76 -9.86 32.29
N LEU A 274 37.75 -10.86 31.42
CA LEU A 274 37.21 -12.18 31.75
C LEU A 274 38.23 -13.05 32.49
N ALA A 275 37.71 -13.95 33.33
CA ALA A 275 38.51 -14.94 34.06
C ALA A 275 38.90 -16.16 33.21
N GLY A 276 38.41 -16.27 31.97
CA GLY A 276 38.69 -17.37 31.06
C GLY A 276 38.43 -16.98 29.60
N ASP A 277 38.33 -17.99 28.73
CA ASP A 277 38.05 -17.81 27.31
C ASP A 277 36.56 -17.91 26.99
N CYS A 278 36.10 -17.22 25.94
CA CYS A 278 34.69 -17.19 25.53
C CYS A 278 34.04 -18.57 25.30
N SER A 279 34.82 -19.60 24.98
CA SER A 279 34.30 -20.96 24.78
C SER A 279 33.80 -21.62 26.07
N ASP A 280 34.20 -21.12 27.24
CA ASP A 280 33.78 -21.65 28.54
C ASP A 280 32.36 -21.15 28.89
N PRO A 281 31.38 -22.05 29.12
CA PRO A 281 30.03 -21.68 29.54
C PRO A 281 29.98 -20.83 30.81
N ALA A 282 30.88 -21.05 31.78
CA ALA A 282 30.94 -20.25 33.00
C ALA A 282 31.36 -18.81 32.70
N VAL A 283 32.29 -18.63 31.76
CA VAL A 283 32.73 -17.31 31.28
C VAL A 283 31.61 -16.60 30.53
N GLN A 284 30.81 -17.33 29.74
CA GLN A 284 29.64 -16.75 29.08
C GLN A 284 28.58 -16.30 30.10
N ILE A 285 28.33 -17.07 31.16
CA ILE A 285 27.41 -16.67 32.24
C ILE A 285 27.93 -15.41 32.93
N GLN A 286 29.22 -15.37 33.26
CA GLN A 286 29.86 -14.18 33.85
C GLN A 286 29.71 -12.96 32.93
N ALA A 287 30.00 -13.12 31.63
CA ALA A 287 29.88 -12.05 30.66
C ALA A 287 28.45 -11.49 30.54
N LYS A 288 27.44 -12.37 30.64
CA LYS A 288 26.03 -11.97 30.65
C LYS A 288 25.69 -11.18 31.90
N GLN A 289 26.13 -11.63 33.08
CA GLN A 289 25.93 -10.93 34.35
C GLN A 289 26.62 -9.57 34.37
N ASN A 290 27.86 -9.50 33.85
CA ASN A 290 28.62 -8.26 33.70
C ASN A 290 27.82 -7.22 32.89
N LEU A 291 27.25 -7.61 31.74
CA LEU A 291 26.43 -6.70 30.94
C LEU A 291 25.19 -6.24 31.70
N LEU A 292 24.45 -7.15 32.33
CA LEU A 292 23.24 -6.80 33.06
C LEU A 292 23.53 -5.87 34.24
N GLN A 293 24.59 -6.14 35.00
CA GLN A 293 25.03 -5.25 36.07
C GLN A 293 25.37 -3.85 35.54
N GLY A 294 26.09 -3.78 34.41
CA GLY A 294 26.39 -2.51 33.73
C GLY A 294 25.11 -1.78 33.31
N VAL A 295 24.18 -2.47 32.66
CA VAL A 295 22.90 -1.91 32.23
C VAL A 295 22.08 -1.41 33.42
N THR A 296 21.91 -2.21 34.47
CA THR A 296 21.18 -1.81 35.70
C THR A 296 21.88 -0.71 36.49
N SER A 297 23.18 -0.46 36.27
CA SER A 297 23.90 0.64 36.92
C SER A 297 23.76 1.98 36.18
N VAL A 298 23.63 1.94 34.86
CA VAL A 298 23.49 3.14 34.01
C VAL A 298 22.03 3.50 33.79
N PHE A 299 21.19 2.47 33.69
CA PHE A 299 19.75 2.57 33.61
C PHE A 299 19.13 2.14 34.95
N TRP A 300 17.80 2.10 35.04
CA TRP A 300 17.09 1.40 36.12
C TRP A 300 16.93 -0.09 35.76
N ASP A 301 16.44 -0.90 36.69
CA ASP A 301 16.10 -2.30 36.38
C ASP A 301 15.01 -2.36 35.30
N MET A 302 15.40 -2.78 34.10
CA MET A 302 14.53 -2.92 32.93
C MET A 302 13.86 -4.30 32.86
N GLY A 303 14.00 -5.14 33.88
CA GLY A 303 13.47 -6.50 33.88
C GLY A 303 14.18 -7.44 32.89
N LEU A 304 15.40 -7.08 32.48
CA LEU A 304 16.22 -7.88 31.56
C LEU A 304 16.85 -9.06 32.30
N LEU A 305 16.77 -10.25 31.71
CA LEU A 305 17.30 -11.48 32.29
C LEU A 305 18.52 -11.97 31.51
N THR A 306 19.30 -12.86 32.12
CA THR A 306 20.50 -13.45 31.50
C THR A 306 20.20 -14.23 30.22
N ARG A 307 18.97 -14.73 30.07
CA ARG A 307 18.50 -15.39 28.84
C ARG A 307 18.33 -14.42 27.66
N ASP A 308 18.11 -13.14 27.93
CA ASP A 308 17.93 -12.10 26.91
C ASP A 308 19.27 -11.60 26.35
N VAL A 309 20.37 -11.88 27.08
CA VAL A 309 21.73 -11.57 26.66
C VAL A 309 22.27 -12.64 25.73
N LYS A 310 22.68 -12.23 24.54
CA LYS A 310 23.37 -13.04 23.54
C LYS A 310 24.87 -12.79 23.59
N ILE A 311 25.66 -13.86 23.54
CA ILE A 311 27.12 -13.81 23.47
C ILE A 311 27.56 -14.16 22.05
N ALA A 312 28.51 -13.40 21.51
CA ALA A 312 29.23 -13.71 20.29
C ALA A 312 30.74 -13.74 20.58
N CYS A 313 31.38 -14.88 20.35
CA CYS A 313 32.82 -15.02 20.54
C CYS A 313 33.60 -14.43 19.35
N GLY A 314 34.65 -13.68 19.67
CA GLY A 314 35.65 -13.23 18.72
C GLY A 314 36.47 -14.37 18.13
N LYS A 315 37.09 -14.10 16.98
CA LYS A 315 38.14 -14.97 16.46
C LYS A 315 39.35 -14.93 17.40
N THR A 316 40.08 -16.03 17.51
CA THR A 316 41.38 -16.05 18.20
C THR A 316 42.47 -15.62 17.22
N ALA A 317 43.36 -14.71 17.64
CA ALA A 317 44.51 -14.32 16.84
C ALA A 317 45.46 -15.52 16.67
N ALA A 318 45.91 -15.77 15.44
CA ALA A 318 46.88 -16.83 15.18
C ALA A 318 48.21 -16.48 15.87
N LYS A 319 48.68 -17.32 16.80
CA LYS A 319 50.00 -17.14 17.44
C LYS A 319 51.07 -17.14 16.34
N LYS A 320 51.74 -16.00 16.12
CA LYS A 320 52.95 -15.96 15.29
C LYS A 320 54.01 -16.84 15.94
N VAL A 321 54.23 -18.04 15.40
CA VAL A 321 55.34 -18.91 15.79
C VAL A 321 56.65 -18.25 15.33
N ILE A 322 57.31 -17.52 16.21
CA ILE A 322 58.68 -17.07 15.98
C ILE A 322 59.58 -18.31 16.17
N ARG A 323 59.92 -19.00 15.07
CA ARG A 323 61.00 -20.01 15.07
C ARG A 323 62.31 -19.29 15.36
N GLY A 324 62.75 -19.31 16.62
CA GLY A 324 64.06 -18.81 17.03
C GLY A 324 65.18 -19.62 16.38
N GLN A 325 66.00 -18.98 15.56
CA GLN A 325 67.30 -19.53 15.15
C GLN A 325 68.25 -19.49 16.35
N ILE A 326 68.51 -20.65 16.94
CA ILE A 326 69.58 -20.83 17.92
C ILE A 326 70.92 -20.75 17.16
N SER A 327 71.59 -19.60 17.24
CA SER A 327 72.99 -19.45 16.82
C SER A 327 73.89 -20.16 17.83
N ARG A 328 74.37 -21.36 17.47
CA ARG A 328 75.44 -22.06 18.20
C ARG A 328 76.76 -21.33 17.98
N ARG A 329 77.21 -20.52 18.94
CA ARG A 329 78.61 -20.06 19.02
C ARG A 329 79.51 -21.26 19.36
N ARG A 330 80.28 -21.76 18.38
CA ARG A 330 81.43 -22.66 18.63
C ARG A 330 82.59 -21.84 19.21
N ARG A 331 83.00 -22.12 20.44
CA ARG A 331 84.31 -21.73 20.99
C ARG A 331 85.38 -22.63 20.37
N SER A 332 86.34 -22.06 19.65
CA SER A 332 87.57 -22.77 19.28
C SER A 332 88.60 -22.64 20.39
N VAL A 333 88.98 -23.76 20.99
CA VAL A 333 90.15 -23.89 21.87
C VAL A 333 91.39 -24.01 20.98
N ARG A 334 92.35 -23.09 21.07
CA ARG A 334 93.70 -23.25 20.51
C ARG A 334 94.59 -23.88 21.59
N ARG A 335 95.06 -25.11 21.36
CA ARG A 335 96.26 -25.69 21.99
C ARG A 335 97.41 -25.57 20.97
N GLY A 336 98.59 -25.23 21.49
CA GLY A 336 99.74 -24.75 20.72
C GLY A 336 100.55 -25.81 19.99
N ASN A 337 101.49 -25.28 19.21
CA ASN A 337 102.92 -25.60 19.21
C ASN A 337 103.67 -24.29 18.91
#